data_AF-A0A1R3XJH6-F1
#
_entry.id   AF-A0A1R3XJH6-F1
#
_cell.length_a   1.000
_cell.length_b   1.000
_cell.length_c   1.000
_cell.angle_alpha   90.00
_cell.angle_beta   90.00
_cell.angle_gamma   90.00
#
_symmetry.space_group_name_H-M   'P 1'
#
loop_
_entity.id
_entity.type
_entity.pdbx_description
1 polymer ?
#
loop_
_entity_poly.entity_id
_entity_poly.type
_entity_poly.pdbx_seq_one_letter_code
_entity_poly.pdbx_strand_id
1 'polypeptide(L)'
;MSILFLFMSVAAIWLFGHQLVRRRFAKLNDQLADRYLTTFAVPTLDDAEQSLMALCVDLMRRETCEVPFDQLTAQERKMVLHAHAVEELPSWMSRYASYGLPRAGRELIGKLRDIKSSRPERPKQYFGAIKRQQQLRSRV
;
A
#
# COMPACT_ATOMS: atom_id res chain seq x y z
N MET A 1 37.61 21.45 12.63
CA MET A 1 36.27 21.99 12.32
C MET A 1 35.55 21.09 11.29
N SER A 2 35.50 19.77 11.49
CA SER A 2 35.17 18.87 10.37
C SER A 2 34.19 17.74 10.74
N ILE A 3 34.31 17.16 11.93
CA ILE A 3 33.46 16.03 12.34
C ILE A 3 32.09 16.50 12.87
N LEU A 4 32.06 17.53 13.71
CA LEU A 4 30.81 18.11 14.23
C LEU A 4 29.92 18.66 13.10
N PHE A 5 30.51 19.25 12.07
CA PHE A 5 29.77 19.79 10.92
C PHE A 5 29.12 18.68 10.08
N LEU A 6 29.83 17.54 9.92
CA LEU A 6 29.27 16.35 9.27
C LEU A 6 28.09 15.78 10.07
N PHE A 7 28.22 15.61 11.39
CA PHE A 7 27.13 15.11 12.23
C PHE A 7 25.90 16.03 12.20
N MET A 8 26.10 17.34 12.28
CA MET A 8 25.00 18.31 12.20
C MET A 8 24.31 18.28 10.84
N SER A 9 25.07 18.14 9.76
CA SER A 9 24.53 18.05 8.39
C SER A 9 23.69 16.78 8.21
N VAL A 10 24.21 15.63 8.68
CA VAL A 10 23.49 14.34 8.64
C VAL A 10 22.21 14.41 9.48
N ALA A 11 22.27 15.01 10.67
CA ALA A 11 21.10 15.19 11.54
C ALA A 11 20.05 16.09 10.88
N ALA A 12 20.45 17.18 10.23
CA ALA A 12 19.54 18.07 9.53
C ALA A 12 18.84 17.38 8.35
N ILE A 13 19.59 16.63 7.53
CA ILE A 13 19.04 15.83 6.42
C ILE A 13 18.06 14.77 6.96
N TRP A 14 18.42 14.10 8.04
CA TRP A 14 17.57 13.10 8.68
C TRP A 14 16.26 13.72 9.21
N LEU A 15 16.34 14.84 9.93
CA LEU A 15 15.18 15.55 10.45
C LEU A 15 14.26 16.01 9.32
N PHE A 16 14.83 16.56 8.25
CA PHE A 16 14.06 16.98 7.09
C PHE A 16 13.34 15.80 6.42
N GLY A 17 14.05 14.68 6.21
CA GLY A 17 13.46 13.46 5.69
C GLY A 17 12.34 12.91 6.58
N HIS A 18 12.55 12.88 7.91
CA HIS A 18 11.57 12.42 8.87
C HIS A 18 10.31 13.31 8.87
N GLN A 19 10.47 14.63 8.89
CA GLN A 19 9.35 15.56 8.84
C GLN A 19 8.58 15.47 7.51
N LEU A 20 9.28 15.29 6.39
CA LEU A 20 8.66 15.12 5.08
C LEU A 20 7.78 13.87 5.05
N VAL A 21 8.29 12.73 5.53
CA VAL A 21 7.50 11.48 5.61
C VAL A 21 6.31 11.68 6.53
N ARG A 22 6.48 12.29 7.70
CA ARG A 22 5.40 12.55 8.65
C ARG A 22 4.29 13.42 8.05
N ARG A 23 4.65 14.51 7.37
CA ARG A 23 3.67 15.39 6.69
C ARG A 23 2.93 14.67 5.58
N ARG A 24 3.63 13.87 4.76
CA ARG A 24 3.01 13.10 3.68
C ARG A 24 2.07 12.03 4.22
N PHE A 25 2.45 11.31 5.27
CA PHE A 25 1.59 10.31 5.91
C PHE A 25 0.36 10.94 6.56
N ALA A 26 0.50 12.09 7.23
CA ALA A 26 -0.63 12.82 7.80
C ALA A 26 -1.65 13.19 6.71
N LYS A 27 -1.18 13.76 5.59
CA LYS A 27 -2.05 14.08 4.45
C LYS A 27 -2.76 12.85 3.87
N LEU A 28 -2.07 11.70 3.81
CA LEU A 28 -2.70 10.45 3.35
C LEU A 28 -3.76 9.94 4.32
N ASN A 29 -3.53 10.10 5.62
CA ASN A 29 -4.47 9.70 6.66
C ASN A 29 -5.74 10.55 6.62
N ASP A 30 -5.60 11.86 6.45
CA ASP A 30 -6.74 12.78 6.37
C ASP A 30 -7.62 12.48 5.15
N GLN A 31 -7.02 12.02 4.04
CA GLN A 31 -7.73 11.66 2.81
C GLN A 31 -8.19 10.19 2.78
N LEU A 32 -7.88 9.40 3.81
CA LEU A 32 -8.08 7.96 3.79
C LEU A 32 -9.57 7.60 3.80
N ALA A 33 -10.33 8.23 4.68
CA ALA A 33 -11.78 8.00 4.80
C ALA A 33 -12.51 8.36 3.51
N ASP A 34 -12.22 9.52 2.92
CA ASP A 34 -12.85 9.99 1.68
C ASP A 34 -12.59 9.05 0.49
N ARG A 35 -11.37 8.53 0.36
CA ARG A 35 -11.01 7.58 -0.70
C ARG A 35 -11.59 6.18 -0.46
N TYR A 36 -11.82 5.84 0.80
CA TYR A 36 -12.47 4.59 1.16
C TYR A 36 -13.97 4.63 0.83
N LEU A 37 -14.62 5.79 1.04
CA LEU A 37 -16.04 5.99 0.76
C LEU A 37 -16.42 5.88 -0.73
N THR A 38 -15.46 6.04 -1.65
CA THR A 38 -15.73 5.92 -3.09
C THR A 38 -15.74 4.48 -3.62
N THR A 39 -15.48 3.49 -2.77
CA THR A 39 -15.05 2.16 -3.20
C THR A 39 -15.86 1.04 -2.50
N PHE A 40 -17.18 1.16 -2.43
CA PHE A 40 -18.04 0.23 -1.66
C PHE A 40 -18.67 -0.92 -2.47
N ALA A 41 -18.57 -2.14 -1.93
CA ALA A 41 -19.49 -3.26 -2.22
C ALA A 41 -19.94 -3.95 -0.91
N VAL A 42 -21.06 -4.68 -0.97
CA VAL A 42 -21.75 -5.37 0.14
C VAL A 42 -20.93 -6.59 0.63
N PRO A 43 -20.91 -6.93 1.94
CA PRO A 43 -19.96 -7.90 2.47
C PRO A 43 -20.40 -9.36 2.31
N THR A 44 -19.41 -10.25 2.09
CA THR A 44 -19.53 -11.71 2.29
C THR A 44 -18.51 -12.21 3.32
N LEU A 45 -18.94 -13.11 4.20
CA LEU A 45 -18.30 -13.47 5.47
C LEU A 45 -16.99 -14.30 5.38
N ASP A 46 -16.25 -14.21 6.50
CA ASP A 46 -15.35 -15.19 7.15
C ASP A 46 -13.94 -15.46 6.58
N ASP A 47 -12.96 -14.63 6.99
CA ASP A 47 -11.76 -15.08 7.75
C ASP A 47 -10.86 -13.88 8.15
N ALA A 48 -10.61 -13.67 9.45
CA ALA A 48 -10.06 -12.41 9.99
C ALA A 48 -8.62 -12.07 9.56
N GLU A 49 -7.75 -13.06 9.30
CA GLU A 49 -6.37 -12.79 8.84
C GLU A 49 -6.23 -12.73 7.32
N GLN A 50 -7.03 -13.49 6.56
CA GLN A 50 -7.08 -13.37 5.09
C GLN A 50 -7.80 -12.09 4.66
N SER A 51 -8.73 -11.61 5.48
CA SER A 51 -9.46 -10.36 5.31
C SER A 51 -8.53 -9.13 5.27
N LEU A 52 -7.52 -9.02 6.14
CA LEU A 52 -6.68 -7.82 6.19
C LEU A 52 -5.77 -7.67 4.96
N MET A 53 -5.23 -8.78 4.45
CA MET A 53 -4.45 -8.76 3.20
C MET A 53 -5.36 -8.47 2.00
N ALA A 54 -6.53 -9.12 1.91
CA ALA A 54 -7.50 -8.88 0.85
C ALA A 54 -7.92 -7.41 0.82
N LEU A 55 -8.33 -6.87 1.98
CA LEU A 55 -8.69 -5.47 2.15
C LEU A 55 -7.59 -4.51 1.69
N CYS A 56 -6.33 -4.77 2.08
CA CYS A 56 -5.22 -3.94 1.66
C CYS A 56 -4.97 -4.03 0.14
N VAL A 57 -5.10 -5.22 -0.46
CA VAL A 57 -4.91 -5.43 -1.90
C VAL A 57 -6.02 -4.77 -2.71
N ASP A 58 -7.28 -4.93 -2.31
CA ASP A 58 -8.44 -4.33 -2.98
C ASP A 58 -8.31 -2.80 -2.99
N LEU A 59 -7.96 -2.23 -1.83
CA LEU A 59 -7.72 -0.79 -1.72
C LEU A 59 -6.53 -0.33 -2.57
N MET A 60 -5.46 -1.12 -2.66
CA MET A 60 -4.34 -0.84 -3.55
C MET A 60 -4.70 -0.97 -5.03
N ARG A 61 -5.68 -1.80 -5.39
CA ARG A 61 -6.17 -1.98 -6.76
C ARG A 61 -7.26 -0.97 -7.11
N ARG A 62 -7.77 -0.21 -6.14
CA ARG A 62 -8.98 0.62 -6.27
C ARG A 62 -10.19 -0.23 -6.67
N GLU A 63 -10.18 -1.49 -6.26
CA GLU A 63 -11.28 -2.45 -6.40
C GLU A 63 -12.17 -2.32 -5.16
N THR A 64 -13.47 -2.58 -5.33
CA THR A 64 -14.50 -2.43 -4.30
C THR A 64 -14.12 -3.13 -2.99
N CYS A 65 -14.02 -2.36 -1.90
CA CYS A 65 -13.82 -2.85 -0.54
C CYS A 65 -15.16 -3.26 0.08
N GLU A 66 -15.17 -4.42 0.74
CA GLU A 66 -16.37 -5.05 1.31
C GLU A 66 -16.77 -4.52 2.70
N VAL A 67 -15.79 -4.02 3.46
CA VAL A 67 -16.00 -3.55 4.84
C VAL A 67 -16.10 -2.02 4.85
N PRO A 68 -16.95 -1.37 5.67
CA PRO A 68 -16.94 0.09 5.82
C PRO A 68 -15.78 0.61 6.67
N PHE A 69 -15.25 1.80 6.33
CA PHE A 69 -14.11 2.40 7.03
C PHE A 69 -14.36 2.55 8.54
N ASP A 70 -15.59 2.89 8.91
CA ASP A 70 -15.99 3.10 10.31
C ASP A 70 -16.01 1.81 11.13
N GLN A 71 -16.14 0.65 10.48
CA GLN A 71 -16.12 -0.66 11.14
C GLN A 71 -14.71 -1.23 11.30
N LEU A 72 -13.71 -0.64 10.63
CA LEU A 72 -12.32 -1.06 10.78
C LEU A 72 -11.81 -0.75 12.18
N THR A 73 -11.14 -1.73 12.78
CA THR A 73 -10.36 -1.57 14.00
C THR A 73 -9.23 -0.56 13.80
N ALA A 74 -8.72 0.02 14.90
CA ALA A 74 -7.59 0.95 14.84
C ALA A 74 -6.34 0.33 14.18
N GLN A 75 -6.15 -0.98 14.36
CA GLN A 75 -5.06 -1.73 13.73
C GLN A 75 -5.26 -1.87 12.23
N GLU A 76 -6.46 -2.23 11.77
CA GLU A 76 -6.79 -2.32 10.34
C GLU A 76 -6.65 -0.97 9.65
N ARG A 77 -7.19 0.10 10.23
CA ARG A 77 -7.03 1.47 9.68
C ARG A 77 -5.57 1.84 9.50
N LYS A 78 -4.72 1.48 10.49
CA LYS A 78 -3.28 1.71 10.40
C LYS A 78 -2.66 0.90 9.25
N MET A 79 -3.03 -0.36 9.09
CA MET A 79 -2.52 -1.20 8.01
C MET A 79 -2.98 -0.71 6.63
N VAL A 80 -4.24 -0.31 6.51
CA VAL A 80 -4.83 0.29 5.31
C VAL A 80 -4.11 1.59 4.94
N LEU A 81 -3.79 2.45 5.92
CA LEU A 81 -2.98 3.65 5.69
C LEU A 81 -1.60 3.30 5.10
N HIS A 82 -0.94 2.27 5.64
CA HIS A 82 0.36 1.84 5.13
C HIS A 82 0.26 1.18 3.75
N ALA A 83 -0.81 0.43 3.46
CA ALA A 83 -1.09 -0.12 2.14
C ALA A 83 -1.32 1.00 1.10
N HIS A 84 -2.12 2.00 1.45
CA HIS A 84 -2.34 3.18 0.62
C HIS A 84 -1.04 3.97 0.39
N ALA A 85 -0.20 4.08 1.42
CA ALA A 85 1.13 4.69 1.28
C ALA A 85 2.07 3.89 0.37
N VAL A 86 1.94 2.57 0.26
CA VAL A 86 2.70 1.77 -0.71
C VAL A 86 2.33 2.18 -2.14
N GLU A 87 1.07 2.51 -2.42
CA GLU A 87 0.64 2.97 -3.74
C GLU A 87 1.02 4.43 -4.03
N GLU A 88 0.74 5.34 -3.11
CA GLU A 88 0.84 6.79 -3.38
C GLU A 88 2.24 7.38 -3.12
N LEU A 89 3.08 6.74 -2.29
CA LEU A 89 4.40 7.28 -1.93
C LEU A 89 5.56 6.53 -2.61
N PRO A 90 6.73 7.19 -2.72
CA PRO A 90 7.98 6.53 -3.09
C PRO A 90 8.29 5.33 -2.17
N SER A 91 8.89 4.29 -2.75
CA SER A 91 9.19 3.02 -2.06
C SER A 91 10.04 3.21 -0.79
N TRP A 92 10.96 4.17 -0.78
CA TRP A 92 11.79 4.47 0.38
C TRP A 92 10.98 5.09 1.54
N MET A 93 9.99 5.94 1.25
CA MET A 93 9.14 6.57 2.26
C MET A 93 8.21 5.55 2.91
N SER A 94 7.58 4.69 2.10
CA SER A 94 6.71 3.62 2.61
C SER A 94 7.50 2.58 3.41
N ARG A 95 8.73 2.26 2.96
CA ARG A 95 9.66 1.40 3.71
C ARG A 95 10.08 2.03 5.04
N TYR A 96 10.45 3.31 5.04
CA TYR A 96 10.80 4.02 6.26
C TYR A 96 9.65 4.01 7.28
N ALA A 97 8.44 4.36 6.83
CA ALA A 97 7.27 4.39 7.69
C ALA A 97 6.90 3.00 8.25
N SER A 98 7.14 1.93 7.48
CA SER A 98 6.86 0.56 7.94
C SER A 98 7.72 0.11 9.12
N TYR A 99 8.89 0.72 9.37
CA TYR A 99 9.72 0.36 10.54
C TYR A 99 9.01 0.59 11.88
N GLY A 100 8.02 1.50 11.92
CA GLY A 100 7.19 1.73 13.11
C GLY A 100 6.08 0.69 13.32
N LEU A 101 6.00 -0.36 12.50
CA LEU A 101 5.01 -1.43 12.62
C LEU A 101 5.57 -2.66 13.36
N PRO A 102 4.69 -3.42 14.05
CA PRO A 102 5.01 -4.77 14.52
C PRO A 102 5.49 -5.67 13.37
N ARG A 103 6.20 -6.75 13.71
CA ARG A 103 6.79 -7.67 12.72
C ARG A 103 5.78 -8.16 11.67
N ALA A 104 4.62 -8.63 12.11
CA ALA A 104 3.55 -9.11 11.21
C ALA A 104 3.09 -8.03 10.22
N GLY A 105 2.92 -6.78 10.70
CA GLY A 105 2.58 -5.66 9.83
C GLY A 105 3.69 -5.32 8.83
N ARG A 106 4.97 -5.40 9.23
CA ARG A 106 6.11 -5.18 8.33
C ARG A 106 6.16 -6.23 7.22
N GLU A 107 5.93 -7.49 7.55
CA GLU A 107 5.90 -8.58 6.58
C GLU A 107 4.74 -8.39 5.59
N LEU A 108 3.56 -7.97 6.06
CA LEU A 108 2.42 -7.66 5.20
C LEU A 108 2.72 -6.51 4.23
N ILE A 109 3.25 -5.39 4.72
CA ILE A 109 3.65 -4.26 3.86
C ILE A 109 4.76 -4.64 2.88
N GLY A 110 5.66 -5.56 3.26
CA GLY A 110 6.63 -6.16 2.36
C GLY A 110 5.95 -6.86 1.18
N LYS A 111 5.04 -7.79 1.47
CA LYS A 111 4.26 -8.52 0.46
C LYS A 111 3.47 -7.57 -0.45
N LEU A 112 2.84 -6.53 0.10
CA LEU A 112 2.11 -5.52 -0.68
C LEU A 112 3.03 -4.77 -1.65
N ARG A 113 4.25 -4.43 -1.23
CA ARG A 113 5.23 -3.79 -2.11
C ARG A 113 5.65 -4.72 -3.25
N ASP A 114 5.83 -6.00 -2.97
CA ASP A 114 6.16 -7.00 -3.99
C ASP A 114 5.00 -7.15 -4.99
N ILE A 115 3.77 -7.15 -4.50
CA ILE A 115 2.55 -7.11 -5.33
C ILE A 115 2.54 -5.86 -6.22
N LYS A 116 2.81 -4.66 -5.66
CA LYS A 116 2.90 -3.43 -6.46
C LYS A 116 3.97 -3.53 -7.54
N SER A 117 5.16 -4.04 -7.20
CA SER A 117 6.29 -4.15 -8.11
C SER A 117 6.10 -5.17 -9.24
N SER A 118 5.27 -6.19 -9.00
CA SER A 118 4.94 -7.21 -9.99
C SER A 118 3.78 -6.81 -10.91
N ARG A 119 3.09 -5.69 -10.63
CA ARG A 119 2.04 -5.17 -11.50
C ARG A 119 2.65 -4.71 -12.83
N PRO A 120 2.09 -5.11 -13.97
CA PRO A 120 2.55 -4.60 -15.26
C PRO A 120 2.25 -3.11 -15.35
N GLU A 121 3.27 -2.29 -15.61
CA GLU A 121 3.14 -0.82 -15.76
C GLU A 121 2.16 -0.41 -16.88
N ARG A 122 1.86 -1.33 -17.82
CA ARG A 122 0.87 -1.16 -18.88
C ARG A 122 0.03 -2.44 -19.03
N PRO A 123 -1.23 -2.48 -18.57
CA PRO A 123 -2.09 -3.65 -18.73
C PRO A 123 -2.55 -3.90 -20.18
N LYS A 124 -2.08 -3.14 -21.17
CA LYS A 124 -2.59 -3.18 -22.56
C LYS A 124 -1.46 -3.44 -23.53
N GLN A 125 -1.27 -4.70 -23.91
CA GLN A 125 -0.93 -5.13 -25.28
C GLN A 125 -0.82 -6.65 -25.41
N TYR A 126 -0.32 -7.37 -24.39
CA TYR A 126 -0.04 -8.81 -24.54
C TYR A 126 -1.15 -9.74 -24.04
N PHE A 127 -2.03 -9.30 -23.12
CA PHE A 127 -3.07 -10.18 -22.57
C PHE A 127 -4.09 -10.61 -23.63
N GLY A 128 -4.45 -9.73 -24.56
CA GLY A 128 -5.32 -10.08 -25.69
C GLY A 128 -4.67 -11.10 -26.64
N ALA A 129 -3.37 -10.96 -26.90
CA ALA A 129 -2.61 -11.89 -27.75
C ALA A 129 -2.45 -13.27 -27.10
N ILE A 130 -2.14 -13.31 -25.80
CA ILE A 130 -1.99 -14.55 -25.02
C ILE A 130 -3.34 -15.27 -24.88
N LYS A 131 -4.42 -14.54 -24.56
CA LYS A 131 -5.77 -15.11 -24.47
C LYS A 131 -6.24 -15.68 -25.81
N ARG A 132 -5.92 -15.00 -26.93
CA ARG A 132 -6.19 -15.51 -28.28
C ARG A 132 -5.36 -16.75 -28.61
N GLN A 133 -4.08 -16.79 -28.23
CA GLN A 133 -3.24 -17.98 -28.39
C GLN A 133 -3.75 -19.17 -27.56
N GLN A 134 -4.20 -18.94 -26.32
CA GLN A 134 -4.78 -20.00 -25.50
C GLN A 134 -6.09 -20.52 -26.11
N GLN A 135 -6.99 -19.65 -26.56
CA GLN A 135 -8.24 -20.04 -27.23
C GLN A 135 -8.02 -20.82 -28.53
N LEU A 136 -6.94 -20.54 -29.26
CA LEU A 136 -6.55 -21.30 -30.45
C LEU A 136 -5.97 -22.67 -30.10
N ARG A 137 -5.29 -22.81 -28.96
CA ARG A 137 -4.72 -24.08 -28.49
C ARG A 137 -5.75 -25.00 -27.83
N SER A 138 -6.80 -24.45 -27.22
CA SER A 138 -7.86 -25.23 -26.56
C SER A 138 -9.02 -25.63 -27.48
N ARG A 139 -8.91 -25.33 -28.79
CA ARG A 139 -9.87 -25.74 -29.83
C ARG A 139 -9.37 -26.92 -30.70
N VAL A 140 -8.30 -27.59 -30.27
CA VAL A 140 -7.85 -28.88 -30.81
C VAL A 140 -8.32 -29.97 -29.86
#